data_AF-A0A7C0Y2B5-F1
#
_entry.id   AF-A0A7C0Y2B5-F1
#
_cell.length_a   1.000
_cell.length_b   1.000
_cell.length_c   1.000
_cell.angle_alpha   90.00
_cell.angle_beta   90.00
_cell.angle_gamma   90.00
#
_symmetry.space_group_name_H-M   'P 1'
#
loop_
_entity.id
_entity.type
_entity.pdbx_description
1 polymer ?
#
loop_
_entity_poly.entity_id
_entity_poly.type
_entity_poly.pdbx_seq_one_letter_code
_entity_poly.pdbx_strand_id
1 'polypeptide(L)'
;MGRVKKPSRTLSGVTIVAVMMKPFPCPHGKCIYCPGGPEYGTPQSYYGEEPALMRALRANYDPYEQVRVRLKQYEYLGHRPSKVELIVMGGTFTAVPLDYRVWFMTNVFEAFNRYPESKPSKLPSLEEAQLRNETAKIRVVGVTFETRPDWAKERHADEMLWLGGTRVEIGIQSIYDDILMKIRRGHTVKDTIEATRVLKDSGFKIVYHIMPGLPGSDLDRDLEMVKEIFRNPDFRPDMLKIYPTLVVKGTELYDMWVRGEYKALTDEEAIELISEMYRYIPKWVRVMRIQRDIPATIIEAGPKLGNLREYVERRAIEKGIRIREIRYREVGHAIWKRGTLPKDIKIFVEEYEASGGIEVFISAEDPINDVIVGFIRMRIPSDKAHRPEIRGHKVALIRELHVYGPQLPVGLEPVYELQHRGWGNKLLRKAEELAIEKFDVKEMLVLSGIGVREYYRKLGYYRPSNSPYMHKKLQ
;
A
#
# COMPACT_ATOMS: atom_id res chain seq x y z
N MET A 1 -14.85 32.47 17.02
CA MET A 1 -14.44 31.17 17.61
C MET A 1 -13.51 30.46 16.64
N GLY A 2 -12.20 30.46 16.91
CA GLY A 2 -11.21 29.81 16.05
C GLY A 2 -11.50 28.31 15.97
N ARG A 3 -11.72 27.79 14.76
CA ARG A 3 -11.82 26.35 14.52
C ARG A 3 -10.49 25.73 14.92
N VAL A 4 -10.48 24.99 16.03
CA VAL A 4 -9.36 24.13 16.42
C VAL A 4 -9.14 23.12 15.29
N LYS A 5 -8.15 23.40 14.43
CA LYS A 5 -7.65 22.46 13.43
C LYS A 5 -7.05 21.28 14.21
N LYS A 6 -7.79 20.18 14.35
CA LYS A 6 -7.14 18.92 14.78
C LYS A 6 -6.07 18.58 13.73
N PRO A 7 -4.81 18.33 14.13
CA PRO A 7 -3.78 17.95 13.18
C PRO A 7 -4.21 16.69 12.43
N SER A 8 -4.13 16.74 11.10
CA SER A 8 -4.51 15.62 10.25
C SER A 8 -3.44 14.53 10.33
N ARG A 9 -3.85 13.25 10.36
CA ARG A 9 -2.95 12.08 10.23
C ARG A 9 -2.21 12.01 8.89
N THR A 10 -2.55 12.88 7.94
CA THR A 10 -1.90 13.01 6.65
C THR A 10 -0.80 14.06 6.76
N LEU A 11 0.47 13.60 6.71
CA LEU A 11 1.71 14.38 6.68
C LEU A 11 2.30 14.51 5.26
N SER A 12 1.70 13.85 4.26
CA SER A 12 2.26 13.63 2.92
C SER A 12 1.71 14.57 1.85
N GLY A 13 0.74 15.44 2.16
CA GLY A 13 0.02 16.24 1.15
C GLY A 13 -0.85 15.42 0.18
N VAL A 14 -0.85 14.09 0.30
CA VAL A 14 -1.73 13.15 -0.41
C VAL A 14 -2.83 12.69 0.54
N THR A 15 -4.08 12.85 0.12
CA THR A 15 -5.26 12.47 0.91
C THR A 15 -5.60 10.99 0.68
N ILE A 16 -5.76 10.21 1.73
CA ILE A 16 -6.22 8.81 1.59
C ILE A 16 -7.75 8.77 1.48
N VAL A 17 -8.29 8.17 0.43
CA VAL A 17 -9.72 7.89 0.29
C VAL A 17 -9.89 6.38 0.17
N ALA A 18 -10.51 5.79 1.18
CA ALA A 18 -10.77 4.37 1.22
C ALA A 18 -12.27 4.12 0.99
N VAL A 19 -12.58 3.30 -0.02
CA VAL A 19 -13.94 2.92 -0.45
C VAL A 19 -14.08 1.40 -0.38
N MET A 20 -15.27 0.90 -0.06
CA MET A 20 -15.55 -0.52 0.03
C MET A 20 -16.48 -0.97 -1.10
N MET A 21 -16.18 -2.13 -1.66
CA MET A 21 -17.10 -2.83 -2.55
C MET A 21 -18.29 -3.39 -1.75
N LYS A 22 -19.39 -3.67 -2.44
CA LYS A 22 -20.47 -4.45 -1.83
C LYS A 22 -19.95 -5.84 -1.40
N PRO A 23 -20.56 -6.48 -0.39
CA PRO A 23 -20.13 -7.80 0.06
C PRO A 23 -20.20 -8.83 -1.07
N PHE A 24 -19.10 -9.56 -1.27
CA PHE A 24 -19.02 -10.76 -2.10
C PHE A 24 -18.40 -11.89 -1.29
N PRO A 25 -18.83 -13.15 -1.49
CA PRO A 25 -18.22 -14.29 -0.81
C PRO A 25 -16.77 -14.47 -1.28
N CYS A 26 -15.90 -14.88 -0.36
CA CYS A 26 -14.56 -15.31 -0.73
C CYS A 26 -14.63 -16.60 -1.55
N PRO A 27 -13.86 -16.74 -2.64
CA PRO A 27 -14.02 -17.86 -3.57
C PRO A 27 -13.56 -19.22 -3.01
N HIS A 28 -12.90 -19.25 -1.85
CA HIS A 28 -12.47 -20.47 -1.16
C HIS A 28 -13.26 -20.76 0.12
N GLY A 29 -14.29 -19.95 0.43
CA GLY A 29 -14.95 -19.94 1.74
C GLY A 29 -14.27 -18.99 2.74
N LYS A 30 -14.48 -19.25 4.03
CA LYS A 30 -14.14 -18.34 5.14
C LYS A 30 -12.91 -18.87 5.89
N CYS A 31 -11.89 -18.02 6.05
CA CYS A 31 -10.75 -18.33 6.92
C CYS A 31 -11.20 -18.31 8.39
N ILE A 32 -10.59 -19.13 9.24
CA ILE A 32 -11.06 -19.34 10.62
C ILE A 32 -11.05 -18.07 11.50
N TYR A 33 -10.19 -17.11 11.15
CA TYR A 33 -10.00 -15.85 11.89
C TYR A 33 -10.74 -14.66 11.28
N CYS A 34 -11.37 -14.81 10.11
CA CYS A 34 -12.02 -13.70 9.40
C CYS A 34 -13.40 -13.41 9.99
N PRO A 35 -13.63 -12.24 10.63
CA PRO A 35 -14.97 -11.86 11.05
C PRO A 35 -15.83 -11.38 9.88
N GLY A 36 -17.12 -11.22 10.13
CA GLY A 36 -18.09 -10.72 9.16
C GLY A 36 -18.22 -11.62 7.92
N GLY A 37 -18.65 -11.01 6.81
CA GLY A 37 -18.95 -11.69 5.57
C GLY A 37 -20.30 -11.25 4.98
N PRO A 38 -20.61 -11.67 3.75
CA PRO A 38 -21.88 -11.34 3.09
C PRO A 38 -23.11 -11.70 3.94
N GLU A 39 -23.02 -12.75 4.76
CA GLU A 39 -24.09 -13.14 5.69
C GLU A 39 -24.41 -12.07 6.76
N TYR A 40 -23.47 -11.16 7.03
CA TYR A 40 -23.63 -10.01 7.94
C TYR A 40 -23.77 -8.67 7.18
N GLY A 41 -23.87 -8.69 5.85
CA GLY A 41 -23.91 -7.48 5.04
C GLY A 41 -22.61 -6.69 5.01
N THR A 42 -21.47 -7.30 5.36
CA THR A 42 -20.14 -6.67 5.36
C THR A 42 -19.18 -7.40 4.41
N PRO A 43 -18.17 -6.73 3.82
CA PRO A 43 -17.10 -7.43 3.13
C PRO A 43 -16.37 -8.38 4.09
N GLN A 44 -15.82 -9.48 3.56
CA GLN A 44 -15.13 -10.46 4.40
C GLN A 44 -14.00 -9.80 5.19
N SER A 45 -13.87 -10.21 6.44
CA SER A 45 -12.92 -9.73 7.44
C SER A 45 -13.36 -8.46 8.16
N TYR A 46 -14.44 -7.77 7.78
CA TYR A 46 -14.88 -6.55 8.48
C TYR A 46 -16.09 -6.80 9.38
N TYR A 47 -16.11 -6.20 10.57
CA TYR A 47 -17.10 -6.52 11.60
C TYR A 47 -18.30 -5.56 11.63
N GLY A 48 -18.13 -4.29 11.26
CA GLY A 48 -19.25 -3.33 11.16
C GLY A 48 -18.93 -1.93 11.63
N GLU A 49 -18.09 -1.80 12.67
CA GLU A 49 -17.84 -0.53 13.35
C GLU A 49 -16.69 0.29 12.76
N GLU A 50 -15.97 -0.28 11.78
CA GLU A 50 -14.84 0.40 11.16
C GLU A 50 -15.33 1.66 10.41
N PRO A 51 -14.68 2.84 10.58
CA PRO A 51 -15.18 4.09 10.02
C PRO A 51 -15.40 4.08 8.50
N ALA A 52 -14.63 3.28 7.77
CA ALA A 52 -14.81 3.13 6.33
C ALA A 52 -16.01 2.25 5.96
N LEU A 53 -16.25 1.16 6.71
CA LEU A 53 -17.42 0.32 6.52
C LEU A 53 -18.70 1.06 6.88
N MET A 54 -18.71 1.81 7.99
CA MET A 54 -19.84 2.65 8.36
C MET A 54 -20.21 3.69 7.29
N ARG A 55 -19.21 4.23 6.57
CA ARG A 55 -19.48 5.12 5.41
C ARG A 55 -20.05 4.34 4.23
N ALA A 56 -19.51 3.16 3.94
CA ALA A 56 -19.99 2.32 2.85
C ALA A 56 -21.44 1.88 3.07
N LEU A 57 -21.80 1.43 4.28
CA LEU A 57 -23.17 1.06 4.65
C LEU A 57 -24.15 2.22 4.47
N ARG A 58 -23.80 3.42 4.95
CA ARG A 58 -24.63 4.63 4.78
C ARG A 58 -24.82 5.04 3.32
N ALA A 59 -23.84 4.75 2.48
CA ALA A 59 -23.90 4.97 1.04
C ALA A 59 -24.48 3.79 0.26
N ASN A 60 -24.98 2.74 0.94
CA ASN A 60 -25.43 1.49 0.34
C ASN A 60 -24.41 0.88 -0.64
N TYR A 61 -23.12 0.96 -0.28
CA TYR A 61 -21.98 0.57 -1.10
C TYR A 61 -21.89 1.26 -2.48
N ASP A 62 -22.60 2.38 -2.71
CA ASP A 62 -22.46 3.18 -3.92
C ASP A 62 -21.05 3.83 -3.94
N PRO A 63 -20.19 3.49 -4.92
CA PRO A 63 -18.83 4.02 -4.99
C PRO A 63 -18.76 5.55 -5.13
N TYR A 64 -19.71 6.14 -5.87
CA TYR A 64 -19.71 7.58 -6.14
C TYR A 64 -20.05 8.36 -4.85
N GLU A 65 -21.07 7.92 -4.13
CA GLU A 65 -21.49 8.54 -2.87
C GLU A 65 -20.47 8.31 -1.74
N GLN A 66 -19.81 7.16 -1.68
CA GLN A 66 -18.71 6.93 -0.74
C GLN A 66 -17.57 7.95 -0.91
N VAL A 67 -17.18 8.25 -2.15
CA VAL A 67 -16.16 9.27 -2.45
C VAL A 67 -16.67 10.65 -2.05
N ARG A 68 -17.89 11.04 -2.45
CA ARG A 68 -18.45 12.36 -2.11
C ARG A 68 -18.54 12.60 -0.62
N VAL A 69 -19.06 11.65 0.14
CA VAL A 69 -19.16 11.74 1.60
C VAL A 69 -17.76 11.90 2.22
N ARG A 70 -16.77 11.15 1.73
CA ARG A 70 -15.40 11.23 2.26
C ARG A 70 -14.73 12.56 1.93
N LEU A 71 -14.89 13.08 0.73
CA LEU A 71 -14.34 14.39 0.34
C LEU A 71 -15.00 15.53 1.13
N LYS A 72 -16.34 15.49 1.29
CA LYS A 72 -17.08 16.47 2.11
C LYS A 72 -16.65 16.45 3.56
N GLN A 73 -16.35 15.27 4.11
CA GLN A 73 -15.79 15.13 5.45
C GLN A 73 -14.43 15.84 5.58
N TYR A 74 -13.54 15.70 4.58
CA TYR A 74 -12.26 16.41 4.59
C TYR A 74 -12.44 17.93 4.54
N GLU A 75 -13.35 18.43 3.69
CA GLU A 75 -13.66 19.87 3.62
C GLU A 75 -14.23 20.41 4.92
N TYR A 76 -15.12 19.67 5.58
CA TYR A 76 -15.66 20.04 6.89
C TYR A 76 -14.56 20.18 7.96
N LEU A 77 -13.55 19.30 7.90
CA LEU A 77 -12.36 19.36 8.76
C LEU A 77 -11.35 20.45 8.34
N GLY A 78 -11.64 21.23 7.30
CA GLY A 78 -10.79 22.31 6.81
C GLY A 78 -9.65 21.84 5.90
N HIS A 79 -9.72 20.63 5.36
CA HIS A 79 -8.79 20.11 4.35
C HIS A 79 -9.37 20.32 2.95
N ARG A 80 -8.51 20.65 1.99
CA ARG A 80 -8.90 20.75 0.57
C ARG A 80 -8.13 19.69 -0.22
N PRO A 81 -8.70 18.49 -0.41
CA PRO A 81 -8.04 17.43 -1.16
C PRO A 81 -7.78 17.87 -2.61
N SER A 82 -6.55 17.68 -3.09
CA SER A 82 -6.18 17.91 -4.49
C SER A 82 -5.46 16.71 -5.11
N LYS A 83 -4.77 15.91 -4.29
CA LYS A 83 -4.14 14.64 -4.64
C LYS A 83 -4.68 13.56 -3.73
N VAL A 84 -5.15 12.46 -4.33
CA VAL A 84 -5.78 11.35 -3.61
C VAL A 84 -5.08 10.04 -3.92
N GLU A 85 -4.75 9.29 -2.87
CA GLU A 85 -4.48 7.86 -3.00
C GLU A 85 -5.76 7.10 -2.64
N LEU A 86 -6.28 6.39 -3.63
CA LEU A 86 -7.48 5.57 -3.51
C LEU A 86 -7.10 4.19 -2.97
N ILE A 87 -7.87 3.69 -2.00
CA ILE A 87 -7.78 2.32 -1.52
C ILE A 87 -9.14 1.65 -1.72
N VAL A 88 -9.18 0.61 -2.54
CA VAL A 88 -10.37 -0.22 -2.73
C VAL A 88 -10.28 -1.41 -1.80
N MET A 89 -11.13 -1.40 -0.79
CA MET A 89 -11.16 -2.37 0.30
C MET A 89 -12.17 -3.48 0.06
N GLY A 90 -11.86 -4.65 0.59
CA GLY A 90 -12.70 -5.85 0.51
C GLY A 90 -11.92 -7.17 0.48
N GLY A 91 -10.58 -7.12 0.40
CA GLY A 91 -9.69 -8.28 0.49
C GLY A 91 -9.68 -9.25 -0.69
N THR A 92 -10.67 -9.20 -1.58
CA THR A 92 -10.80 -10.10 -2.75
C THR A 92 -11.19 -9.35 -4.02
N PHE A 93 -10.61 -8.17 -4.27
CA PHE A 93 -11.00 -7.31 -5.40
C PHE A 93 -11.07 -8.08 -6.73
N THR A 94 -9.98 -8.77 -7.09
CA THR A 94 -9.87 -9.48 -8.38
C THR A 94 -10.74 -10.72 -8.49
N ALA A 95 -11.31 -11.22 -7.39
CA ALA A 95 -12.28 -12.31 -7.40
C ALA A 95 -13.71 -11.86 -7.75
N VAL A 96 -13.98 -10.56 -7.69
CA VAL A 96 -15.28 -10.00 -8.00
C VAL A 96 -15.48 -9.92 -9.52
N PRO A 97 -16.70 -10.13 -10.05
CA PRO A 97 -16.99 -10.00 -11.48
C PRO A 97 -16.43 -8.70 -12.09
N LEU A 98 -15.84 -8.84 -13.28
CA LEU A 98 -15.11 -7.76 -13.94
C LEU A 98 -16.02 -6.58 -14.30
N ASP A 99 -17.24 -6.84 -14.74
CA ASP A 99 -18.27 -5.83 -15.04
C ASP A 99 -18.58 -4.96 -13.80
N TYR A 100 -18.72 -5.57 -12.63
CA TYR A 100 -18.89 -4.85 -11.37
C TYR A 100 -17.65 -4.02 -11.03
N ARG A 101 -16.44 -4.57 -11.17
CA ARG A 101 -15.19 -3.83 -10.92
C ARG A 101 -15.04 -2.62 -11.84
N VAL A 102 -15.34 -2.77 -13.12
CA VAL A 102 -15.32 -1.69 -14.11
C VAL A 102 -16.35 -0.62 -13.73
N TRP A 103 -17.61 -1.00 -13.50
CA TRP A 103 -18.64 -0.08 -13.03
C TRP A 103 -18.22 0.65 -11.76
N PHE A 104 -17.63 -0.06 -10.80
CA PHE A 104 -17.21 0.49 -9.52
C PHE A 104 -16.14 1.56 -9.73
N MET A 105 -15.09 1.24 -10.48
CA MET A 105 -13.99 2.17 -10.75
C MET A 105 -14.42 3.36 -11.60
N THR A 106 -15.29 3.18 -12.60
CA THR A 106 -15.86 4.28 -13.38
C THR A 106 -16.58 5.29 -12.47
N ASN A 107 -17.41 4.82 -11.55
CA ASN A 107 -18.10 5.70 -10.59
C ASN A 107 -17.11 6.41 -9.65
N VAL A 108 -16.07 5.71 -9.18
CA VAL A 108 -15.06 6.30 -8.31
C VAL A 108 -14.32 7.44 -9.01
N PHE A 109 -13.82 7.21 -10.23
CA PHE A 109 -13.16 8.26 -11.01
C PHE A 109 -14.11 9.41 -11.32
N GLU A 110 -15.36 9.11 -11.69
CA GLU A 110 -16.34 10.14 -11.99
C GLU A 110 -16.68 11.01 -10.77
N ALA A 111 -16.73 10.41 -9.57
CA ALA A 111 -16.93 11.17 -8.34
C ALA A 111 -15.80 12.16 -8.07
N PHE A 112 -14.54 11.77 -8.31
CA PHE A 112 -13.41 12.69 -8.20
C PHE A 112 -13.43 13.79 -9.28
N ASN A 113 -13.85 13.45 -10.50
CA ASN A 113 -13.93 14.39 -11.61
C ASN A 113 -14.99 15.48 -11.40
N ARG A 114 -16.12 15.11 -10.78
CA ARG A 114 -17.30 15.98 -10.65
C ARG A 114 -17.50 16.60 -9.27
N TYR A 115 -16.77 16.18 -8.24
CA TYR A 115 -16.99 16.67 -6.88
C TYR A 115 -17.06 18.22 -6.85
N PRO A 116 -18.09 18.81 -6.21
CA PRO A 116 -19.07 18.22 -5.29
C PRO A 116 -20.41 17.74 -5.90
N GLU A 117 -20.54 17.75 -7.23
CA GLU A 117 -21.82 17.47 -7.93
C GLU A 117 -22.38 16.06 -7.65
N SER A 118 -23.70 15.91 -7.79
CA SER A 118 -24.39 14.62 -7.69
C SER A 118 -24.05 13.70 -8.86
N LYS A 119 -24.30 12.39 -8.64
CA LYS A 119 -24.06 11.34 -9.63
C LYS A 119 -24.82 11.65 -10.92
N PRO A 120 -24.17 11.58 -12.11
CA PRO A 120 -24.87 11.79 -13.36
C PRO A 120 -25.86 10.66 -13.66
N SER A 121 -26.88 10.96 -14.46
CA SER A 121 -27.84 9.95 -14.93
C SER A 121 -27.21 8.90 -15.85
N LYS A 122 -26.17 9.28 -16.61
CA LYS A 122 -25.39 8.40 -17.48
C LYS A 122 -23.91 8.49 -17.10
N LEU A 123 -23.28 7.33 -16.88
CA LEU A 123 -21.85 7.25 -16.64
C LEU A 123 -21.07 7.26 -17.98
N PRO A 124 -19.87 7.86 -18.00
CA PRO A 124 -18.95 7.73 -19.13
C PRO A 124 -18.35 6.30 -19.18
N SER A 125 -17.50 6.02 -20.18
CA SER A 125 -16.64 4.84 -20.10
C SER A 125 -15.58 4.99 -19.01
N LEU A 126 -14.95 3.87 -18.62
CA LEU A 126 -13.85 3.90 -17.66
C LEU A 126 -12.69 4.75 -18.18
N GLU A 127 -12.32 4.57 -19.45
CA GLU A 127 -11.21 5.27 -20.11
C GLU A 127 -11.44 6.77 -20.14
N GLU A 128 -12.68 7.19 -20.42
CA GLU A 128 -13.07 8.60 -20.48
C GLU A 128 -13.08 9.24 -19.08
N ALA A 129 -13.54 8.50 -18.06
CA ALA A 129 -13.43 8.93 -16.66
C ALA A 129 -11.96 9.05 -16.20
N GLN A 130 -11.11 8.10 -16.57
CA GLN A 130 -9.68 8.15 -16.28
C GLN A 130 -9.00 9.33 -16.99
N LEU A 131 -9.27 9.52 -18.28
CA LEU A 131 -8.70 10.61 -19.08
C LEU A 131 -9.04 11.98 -18.48
N ARG A 132 -10.30 12.20 -18.10
CA ARG A 132 -10.72 13.43 -17.40
C ARG A 132 -10.02 13.60 -16.05
N ASN A 133 -9.69 12.51 -15.36
CA ASN A 133 -9.03 12.59 -14.06
C ASN A 133 -7.56 13.05 -14.15
N GLU A 134 -6.89 12.89 -15.29
CA GLU A 134 -5.51 13.31 -15.48
C GLU A 134 -5.30 14.82 -15.20
N THR A 135 -6.32 15.63 -15.48
CA THR A 135 -6.32 17.09 -15.30
C THR A 135 -7.36 17.62 -14.31
N ALA A 136 -8.13 16.73 -13.65
CA ALA A 136 -9.15 17.11 -12.68
C ALA A 136 -8.60 17.92 -11.50
N LYS A 137 -9.50 18.63 -10.80
CA LYS A 137 -9.17 19.39 -9.57
C LYS A 137 -8.71 18.48 -8.44
N ILE A 138 -9.33 17.30 -8.32
CA ILE A 138 -8.97 16.25 -7.36
C ILE A 138 -8.44 15.06 -8.13
N ARG A 139 -7.12 14.89 -8.12
CA ARG A 139 -6.42 13.90 -8.93
C ARG A 139 -6.19 12.62 -8.17
N VAL A 140 -6.52 11.48 -8.78
CA VAL A 140 -6.21 10.15 -8.23
C VAL A 140 -4.78 9.81 -8.62
N VAL A 141 -3.86 9.99 -7.66
CA VAL A 141 -2.42 9.83 -7.86
C VAL A 141 -1.91 8.41 -7.61
N GLY A 142 -2.77 7.54 -7.07
CA GLY A 142 -2.49 6.12 -6.90
C GLY A 142 -3.76 5.36 -6.56
N VAL A 143 -3.80 4.08 -6.94
CA VAL A 143 -4.90 3.17 -6.63
C VAL A 143 -4.31 1.91 -6.03
N THR A 144 -4.86 1.52 -4.88
CA THR A 144 -4.50 0.31 -4.16
C THR A 144 -5.64 -0.68 -4.24
N PHE A 145 -5.33 -1.89 -4.73
CA PHE A 145 -6.25 -3.03 -4.68
C PHE A 145 -5.79 -4.04 -3.63
N GLU A 146 -6.71 -4.52 -2.82
CA GLU A 146 -6.48 -5.62 -1.88
C GLU A 146 -6.92 -6.94 -2.51
N THR A 147 -6.05 -7.95 -2.49
CA THR A 147 -6.37 -9.26 -3.05
C THR A 147 -5.62 -10.41 -2.35
N ARG A 148 -5.90 -11.62 -2.82
CA ARG A 148 -5.27 -12.87 -2.42
C ARG A 148 -4.19 -13.28 -3.43
N PRO A 149 -3.14 -13.99 -3.01
CA PRO A 149 -2.09 -14.49 -3.91
C PRO A 149 -2.60 -15.27 -5.13
N ASP A 150 -3.56 -16.18 -4.92
CA ASP A 150 -4.15 -17.01 -5.98
C ASP A 150 -4.95 -16.21 -7.03
N TRP A 151 -5.32 -14.96 -6.70
CA TRP A 151 -6.03 -14.01 -7.56
C TRP A 151 -5.17 -12.84 -8.04
N ALA A 152 -3.84 -13.03 -8.05
CA ALA A 152 -2.86 -12.05 -8.51
C ALA A 152 -1.95 -12.59 -9.63
N LYS A 153 -2.51 -13.48 -10.46
CA LYS A 153 -1.88 -14.02 -11.69
C LYS A 153 -1.86 -12.98 -12.83
N GLU A 154 -1.21 -13.30 -13.94
CA GLU A 154 -0.96 -12.39 -15.09
C GLU A 154 -2.22 -11.67 -15.58
N ARG A 155 -3.30 -12.41 -15.85
CA ARG A 155 -4.60 -11.83 -16.24
C ARG A 155 -5.12 -10.81 -15.22
N HIS A 156 -4.99 -11.11 -13.92
CA HIS A 156 -5.45 -10.22 -12.87
C HIS A 156 -4.61 -8.95 -12.77
N ALA A 157 -3.29 -9.06 -13.00
CA ALA A 157 -2.40 -7.91 -13.11
C ALA A 157 -2.82 -7.01 -14.27
N ASP A 158 -3.14 -7.58 -15.43
CA ASP A 158 -3.60 -6.85 -16.61
C ASP A 158 -4.91 -6.10 -16.35
N GLU A 159 -5.89 -6.78 -15.72
CA GLU A 159 -7.15 -6.16 -15.32
C GLU A 159 -6.92 -5.02 -14.30
N MET A 160 -6.04 -5.19 -13.31
CA MET A 160 -5.72 -4.14 -12.34
C MET A 160 -5.01 -2.95 -12.98
N LEU A 161 -4.12 -3.17 -13.96
CA LEU A 161 -3.47 -2.10 -14.72
C LEU A 161 -4.50 -1.28 -15.50
N TRP A 162 -5.44 -1.95 -16.18
CA TRP A 162 -6.52 -1.30 -16.92
C TRP A 162 -7.42 -0.46 -16.00
N LEU A 163 -7.70 -0.94 -14.79
CA LEU A 163 -8.48 -0.24 -13.78
C LEU A 163 -7.72 0.93 -13.11
N GLY A 164 -6.46 1.17 -13.47
CA GLY A 164 -5.63 2.28 -12.98
C GLY A 164 -4.85 1.97 -11.70
N GLY A 165 -4.67 0.68 -11.38
CA GLY A 165 -3.91 0.19 -10.23
C GLY A 165 -2.44 0.62 -10.25
N THR A 166 -1.90 0.99 -9.08
CA THR A 166 -0.45 1.24 -8.91
C THR A 166 0.16 0.50 -7.72
N ARG A 167 -0.67 0.03 -6.79
CA ARG A 167 -0.26 -0.77 -5.64
C ARG A 167 -1.20 -1.96 -5.47
N VAL A 168 -0.64 -3.10 -5.10
CA VAL A 168 -1.41 -4.29 -4.72
C VAL A 168 -1.01 -4.71 -3.33
N GLU A 169 -2.02 -4.91 -2.48
CA GLU A 169 -1.85 -5.50 -1.16
C GLU A 169 -2.27 -6.95 -1.20
N ILE A 170 -1.36 -7.83 -0.81
CA ILE A 170 -1.54 -9.27 -0.88
C ILE A 170 -1.66 -9.81 0.55
N GLY A 171 -2.80 -10.43 0.83
CA GLY A 171 -3.06 -11.12 2.08
C GLY A 171 -2.34 -12.46 2.17
N ILE A 172 -1.01 -12.43 2.34
CA ILE A 172 -0.17 -13.64 2.45
C ILE A 172 -0.34 -14.32 3.81
N GLN A 173 -0.51 -13.52 4.87
CA GLN A 173 -0.67 -13.93 6.27
C GLN A 173 0.56 -14.63 6.87
N SER A 174 1.00 -15.73 6.26
CA SER A 174 2.12 -16.57 6.66
C SER A 174 2.89 -17.06 5.42
N ILE A 175 4.15 -17.44 5.61
CA ILE A 175 4.98 -18.08 4.58
C ILE A 175 5.10 -19.60 4.77
N TYR A 176 4.23 -20.20 5.58
CA TYR A 176 4.26 -21.63 5.87
C TYR A 176 2.93 -22.30 5.48
N ASP A 177 2.99 -23.26 4.56
CA ASP A 177 1.79 -23.92 4.01
C ASP A 177 0.97 -24.70 5.06
N ASP A 178 1.61 -25.25 6.09
CA ASP A 178 0.93 -25.91 7.22
C ASP A 178 0.10 -24.92 8.04
N ILE A 179 0.58 -23.69 8.26
CA ILE A 179 -0.20 -22.63 8.92
C ILE A 179 -1.34 -22.19 8.01
N LEU A 180 -1.07 -21.96 6.72
CA LEU A 180 -2.09 -21.55 5.75
C LEU A 180 -3.23 -22.58 5.65
N MET A 181 -2.89 -23.88 5.62
CA MET A 181 -3.87 -24.96 5.65
C MET A 181 -4.67 -24.98 6.95
N LYS A 182 -4.00 -24.86 8.11
CA LYS A 182 -4.64 -24.87 9.43
C LYS A 182 -5.64 -23.74 9.61
N ILE A 183 -5.36 -22.56 9.05
CA ILE A 183 -6.28 -21.41 9.11
C ILE A 183 -7.32 -21.39 7.99
N ARG A 184 -7.39 -22.46 7.18
CA ARG A 184 -8.24 -22.62 5.99
C ARG A 184 -8.05 -21.49 4.98
N ARG A 185 -6.80 -21.09 4.76
CA ARG A 185 -6.45 -20.12 3.74
C ARG A 185 -6.39 -20.83 2.39
N GLY A 186 -7.12 -20.32 1.40
CA GLY A 186 -7.24 -20.99 0.09
C GLY A 186 -6.08 -20.72 -0.89
N HIS A 187 -4.86 -20.47 -0.43
CA HIS A 187 -3.69 -20.26 -1.28
C HIS A 187 -2.45 -20.90 -0.65
N THR A 188 -1.42 -21.10 -1.47
CA THR A 188 -0.11 -21.64 -1.04
C THR A 188 0.98 -20.57 -1.02
N VAL A 189 2.11 -20.87 -0.37
CA VAL A 189 3.30 -20.01 -0.43
C VAL A 189 3.78 -19.82 -1.87
N LYS A 190 3.66 -20.86 -2.70
CA LYS A 190 3.97 -20.79 -4.14
C LYS A 190 3.12 -19.73 -4.86
N ASP A 191 1.83 -19.63 -4.52
CA ASP A 191 0.96 -18.59 -5.08
C ASP A 191 1.45 -17.18 -4.70
N THR A 192 1.95 -17.01 -3.47
CA THR A 192 2.52 -15.74 -3.00
C THR A 192 3.78 -15.36 -3.79
N ILE A 193 4.68 -16.31 -3.99
CA ILE A 193 5.91 -16.11 -4.76
C ILE A 193 5.59 -15.75 -6.21
N GLU A 194 4.69 -16.49 -6.85
CA GLU A 194 4.28 -16.24 -8.22
C GLU A 194 3.58 -14.89 -8.39
N ALA A 195 2.63 -14.58 -7.51
CA ALA A 195 1.92 -13.30 -7.52
C ALA A 195 2.89 -12.12 -7.36
N THR A 196 3.87 -12.24 -6.47
CA THR A 196 4.87 -11.20 -6.23
C THR A 196 5.70 -10.95 -7.47
N ARG A 197 6.18 -12.02 -8.13
CA ARG A 197 6.90 -11.90 -9.40
C ARG A 197 6.06 -11.20 -10.46
N VAL A 198 4.86 -11.71 -10.73
CA VAL A 198 3.95 -11.17 -11.76
C VAL A 198 3.70 -9.68 -11.53
N LEU A 199 3.39 -9.30 -10.29
CA LEU A 199 3.07 -7.91 -9.97
C LEU A 199 4.30 -7.00 -10.01
N LYS A 200 5.48 -7.46 -9.57
CA LYS A 200 6.73 -6.70 -9.72
C LYS A 200 7.10 -6.50 -11.18
N ASP A 201 7.04 -7.55 -11.99
CA ASP A 201 7.29 -7.50 -13.43
C ASP A 201 6.23 -6.67 -14.19
N SER A 202 5.06 -6.42 -13.59
CA SER A 202 4.03 -5.49 -14.10
C SER A 202 4.17 -4.06 -13.55
N GLY A 203 5.21 -3.77 -12.77
CA GLY A 203 5.49 -2.43 -12.25
C GLY A 203 4.75 -2.05 -10.96
N PHE A 204 3.93 -2.92 -10.37
CA PHE A 204 3.17 -2.60 -9.15
C PHE A 204 4.07 -2.47 -7.92
N LYS A 205 3.68 -1.59 -7.00
CA LYS A 205 4.15 -1.62 -5.60
C LYS A 205 3.47 -2.76 -4.86
N ILE A 206 4.21 -3.50 -4.05
CA ILE A 206 3.73 -4.69 -3.34
C ILE A 206 3.69 -4.45 -1.85
N VAL A 207 2.52 -4.69 -1.25
CA VAL A 207 2.35 -4.72 0.21
C VAL A 207 2.05 -6.15 0.62
N TYR A 208 2.82 -6.69 1.56
CA TYR A 208 2.43 -7.92 2.24
C TYR A 208 1.65 -7.58 3.50
N HIS A 209 0.53 -8.27 3.66
CA HIS A 209 -0.19 -8.33 4.91
C HIS A 209 0.17 -9.63 5.62
N ILE A 210 0.92 -9.50 6.72
CA ILE A 210 1.37 -10.63 7.55
C ILE A 210 0.64 -10.62 8.89
N MET A 211 0.41 -11.82 9.43
CA MET A 211 -0.30 -12.01 10.69
C MET A 211 0.51 -12.88 11.65
N PRO A 212 1.26 -12.27 12.58
CA PRO A 212 1.85 -12.99 13.70
C PRO A 212 0.79 -13.57 14.65
N GLY A 213 1.11 -14.66 15.33
CA GLY A 213 0.26 -15.32 16.31
C GLY A 213 -0.85 -16.16 15.71
N LEU A 214 -0.73 -16.62 14.45
CA LEU A 214 -1.73 -17.53 13.87
C LEU A 214 -1.71 -18.90 14.57
N PRO A 215 -2.84 -19.64 14.64
CA PRO A 215 -2.86 -20.99 15.20
C PRO A 215 -1.84 -21.92 14.53
N GLY A 216 -0.97 -22.54 15.35
CA GLY A 216 0.12 -23.38 14.86
C GLY A 216 1.43 -22.65 14.55
N SER A 217 1.49 -21.33 14.76
CA SER A 217 2.73 -20.55 14.84
C SER A 217 3.16 -20.35 16.30
N ASP A 218 4.38 -19.83 16.46
CA ASP A 218 4.95 -19.33 17.71
C ASP A 218 5.82 -18.09 17.43
N LEU A 219 6.36 -17.48 18.49
CA LEU A 219 7.13 -16.24 18.39
C LEU A 219 8.40 -16.40 17.54
N ASP A 220 9.10 -17.52 17.66
CA ASP A 220 10.34 -17.77 16.92
C ASP A 220 10.06 -17.97 15.43
N ARG A 221 9.00 -18.71 15.12
CA ARG A 221 8.54 -18.98 13.76
C ARG A 221 8.05 -17.72 13.05
N ASP A 222 7.34 -16.85 13.77
CA ASP A 222 6.89 -15.56 13.25
C ASP A 222 8.05 -14.58 13.03
N LEU A 223 9.06 -14.61 13.90
CA LEU A 223 10.28 -13.82 13.70
C LEU A 223 11.06 -14.34 12.48
N GLU A 224 11.21 -15.66 12.36
CA GLU A 224 11.89 -16.30 11.23
C GLU A 224 11.17 -16.01 9.91
N MET A 225 9.84 -15.94 9.91
CA MET A 225 9.09 -15.51 8.72
C MET A 225 9.55 -14.15 8.21
N VAL A 226 9.74 -13.16 9.10
CA VAL A 226 10.19 -11.83 8.68
C VAL A 226 11.64 -11.86 8.16
N LYS A 227 12.51 -12.67 8.78
CA LYS A 227 13.88 -12.85 8.28
C LYS A 227 13.87 -13.43 6.87
N GLU A 228 13.11 -14.49 6.65
CA GLU A 228 13.03 -15.18 5.37
C GLU A 228 12.39 -14.31 4.29
N ILE A 229 11.34 -13.54 4.60
CA ILE A 229 10.70 -12.58 3.67
C ILE A 229 11.72 -11.59 3.07
N PHE A 230 12.76 -11.21 3.82
CA PHE A 230 13.76 -10.25 3.35
C PHE A 230 15.08 -10.91 2.90
N ARG A 231 15.41 -12.10 3.41
CA ARG A 231 16.57 -12.87 2.95
C ARG A 231 16.33 -13.49 1.58
N ASN A 232 15.16 -14.09 1.38
CA ASN A 232 14.83 -14.83 0.17
C ASN A 232 14.32 -13.90 -0.95
N PRO A 233 14.95 -13.91 -2.13
CA PRO A 233 14.56 -13.03 -3.24
C PRO A 233 13.15 -13.29 -3.77
N ASP A 234 12.54 -14.44 -3.50
CA ASP A 234 11.18 -14.76 -3.97
C ASP A 234 10.09 -13.85 -3.38
N PHE A 235 10.38 -13.21 -2.23
CA PHE A 235 9.45 -12.34 -1.51
C PHE A 235 9.81 -10.85 -1.67
N ARG A 236 10.62 -10.31 -0.76
CA ARG A 236 11.10 -8.91 -0.72
C ARG A 236 10.02 -7.87 -1.11
N PRO A 237 8.91 -7.75 -0.36
CA PRO A 237 7.82 -6.79 -0.63
C PRO A 237 8.24 -5.35 -0.30
N ASP A 238 7.74 -4.36 -1.03
CA ASP A 238 8.10 -2.94 -0.78
C ASP A 238 7.55 -2.41 0.55
N MET A 239 6.46 -3.02 1.04
CA MET A 239 5.76 -2.54 2.21
C MET A 239 5.18 -3.69 3.04
N LEU A 240 5.01 -3.46 4.34
CA LEU A 240 4.38 -4.39 5.27
C LEU A 240 3.15 -3.77 5.96
N LYS A 241 2.12 -4.60 6.15
CA LYS A 241 1.08 -4.43 7.17
C LYS A 241 1.20 -5.60 8.14
N ILE A 242 1.52 -5.31 9.39
CA ILE A 242 1.77 -6.31 10.43
C ILE A 242 0.59 -6.30 11.40
N TYR A 243 -0.31 -7.29 11.28
CA TYR A 243 -1.50 -7.39 12.11
C TYR A 243 -1.42 -8.63 12.99
N PRO A 244 -1.03 -8.49 14.27
CA PRO A 244 -1.16 -9.57 15.23
C PRO A 244 -2.57 -10.18 15.20
N THR A 245 -2.65 -11.49 15.30
CA THR A 245 -3.91 -12.23 15.21
C THR A 245 -4.82 -11.86 16.37
N LEU A 246 -6.06 -11.48 16.04
CA LEU A 246 -7.08 -11.08 17.00
C LEU A 246 -8.21 -12.10 17.04
N VAL A 247 -8.72 -12.37 18.24
CA VAL A 247 -9.90 -13.20 18.46
C VAL A 247 -11.12 -12.31 18.52
N VAL A 248 -12.08 -12.58 17.64
CA VAL A 248 -13.33 -11.81 17.50
C VAL A 248 -14.51 -12.77 17.54
N LYS A 249 -15.58 -12.41 18.26
CA LYS A 249 -16.81 -13.23 18.35
C LYS A 249 -17.37 -13.57 16.97
N GLY A 250 -17.95 -14.76 16.86
CA GLY A 250 -18.53 -15.26 15.61
C GLY A 250 -17.50 -15.76 14.58
N THR A 251 -16.25 -15.97 15.00
CA THR A 251 -15.22 -16.62 14.20
C THR A 251 -14.91 -18.01 14.76
N GLU A 252 -14.49 -18.95 13.92
CA GLU A 252 -14.06 -20.27 14.38
C GLU A 252 -12.84 -20.18 15.31
N LEU A 253 -11.98 -19.18 15.10
CA LEU A 253 -10.86 -18.88 16.00
C LEU A 253 -11.32 -18.54 17.42
N TYR A 254 -12.47 -17.86 17.57
CA TYR A 254 -13.08 -17.61 18.88
C TYR A 254 -13.52 -18.91 19.55
N ASP A 255 -14.14 -19.82 18.81
CA ASP A 255 -14.55 -21.11 19.37
C ASP A 255 -13.35 -21.95 19.80
N MET A 256 -12.26 -21.95 19.01
CA MET A 256 -10.99 -22.59 19.38
C MET A 256 -10.40 -21.98 20.66
N TRP A 257 -10.42 -20.66 20.79
CA TRP A 257 -9.95 -19.95 21.98
C TRP A 257 -10.77 -20.32 23.23
N VAL A 258 -12.10 -20.36 23.13
CA VAL A 258 -12.99 -20.74 24.22
C VAL A 258 -12.76 -22.20 24.66
N ARG A 259 -12.46 -23.10 23.72
CA ARG A 259 -12.11 -24.51 24.02
C ARG A 259 -10.68 -24.70 24.55
N GLY A 260 -9.87 -23.64 24.61
CA GLY A 260 -8.46 -23.72 25.03
C GLY A 260 -7.50 -24.30 23.98
N GLU A 261 -7.95 -24.45 22.73
CA GLU A 261 -7.16 -24.97 21.60
C GLU A 261 -6.24 -23.91 20.96
N TYR A 262 -6.45 -22.63 21.30
CA TYR A 262 -5.66 -21.51 20.80
C TYR A 262 -5.39 -20.48 21.91
N LYS A 263 -4.15 -20.02 22.00
CA LYS A 263 -3.73 -18.93 22.87
C LYS A 263 -3.36 -17.73 22.02
N ALA A 264 -4.08 -16.62 22.18
CA ALA A 264 -3.76 -15.37 21.49
C ALA A 264 -2.54 -14.68 22.11
N LEU A 265 -1.82 -13.90 21.29
CA LEU A 265 -0.74 -13.04 21.76
C LEU A 265 -1.28 -11.99 22.75
N THR A 266 -0.53 -11.75 23.81
CA THR A 266 -0.70 -10.58 24.67
C THR A 266 -0.15 -9.33 24.00
N ASP A 267 -0.51 -8.14 24.52
CA ASP A 267 0.10 -6.88 24.08
C ASP A 267 1.63 -6.91 24.22
N GLU A 268 2.15 -7.44 25.34
CA GLU A 268 3.59 -7.50 25.60
C GLU A 268 4.32 -8.47 24.65
N GLU A 269 3.77 -9.68 24.42
CA GLU A 269 4.34 -10.62 23.43
C GLU A 269 4.36 -10.00 22.02
N ALA A 270 3.31 -9.27 21.63
CA ALA A 270 3.28 -8.57 20.35
C ALA A 270 4.28 -7.40 20.28
N ILE A 271 4.45 -6.63 21.36
CA ILE A 271 5.45 -5.56 21.43
C ILE A 271 6.85 -6.15 21.27
N GLU A 272 7.16 -7.19 22.04
CA GLU A 272 8.44 -7.88 22.02
C GLU A 272 8.76 -8.44 20.64
N LEU A 273 7.86 -9.25 20.08
CA LEU A 273 8.03 -9.87 18.77
C LEU A 273 8.22 -8.85 17.65
N ILE A 274 7.32 -7.86 17.55
CA ILE A 274 7.37 -6.90 16.45
C ILE A 274 8.58 -5.98 16.61
N SER A 275 9.00 -5.64 17.84
CA SER A 275 10.22 -4.85 18.06
C SER A 275 11.46 -5.57 17.54
N GLU A 276 11.56 -6.90 17.68
CA GLU A 276 12.65 -7.69 17.09
C GLU A 276 12.55 -7.78 15.56
N MET A 277 11.35 -7.87 15.00
CA MET A 277 11.15 -7.89 13.54
C MET A 277 11.83 -6.68 12.87
N TYR A 278 11.81 -5.51 13.50
CA TYR A 278 12.45 -4.28 12.97
C TYR A 278 13.95 -4.42 12.70
N ARG A 279 14.65 -5.35 13.36
CA ARG A 279 16.07 -5.63 13.12
C ARG A 279 16.34 -6.09 11.69
N TYR A 280 15.35 -6.73 11.07
CA TYR A 280 15.48 -7.40 9.77
C TYR A 280 14.80 -6.63 8.64
N ILE A 281 14.05 -5.56 8.94
CA ILE A 281 13.33 -4.76 7.94
C ILE A 281 14.32 -3.84 7.21
N PRO A 282 14.53 -4.01 5.89
CA PRO A 282 15.47 -3.20 5.12
C PRO A 282 15.07 -1.74 4.96
N LYS A 283 16.02 -0.91 4.53
CA LYS A 283 15.84 0.54 4.31
C LYS A 283 14.83 0.88 3.22
N TRP A 284 14.67 0.01 2.23
CA TRP A 284 13.76 0.18 1.11
C TRP A 284 12.30 -0.23 1.42
N VAL A 285 12.04 -0.74 2.64
CA VAL A 285 10.70 -1.18 3.05
C VAL A 285 9.98 -0.11 3.83
N ARG A 286 8.66 0.01 3.61
CA ARG A 286 7.78 0.84 4.44
C ARG A 286 6.86 -0.03 5.30
N VAL A 287 6.91 0.12 6.62
CA VAL A 287 5.89 -0.49 7.50
C VAL A 287 4.69 0.44 7.53
N MET A 288 3.63 0.11 6.77
CA MET A 288 2.45 0.96 6.64
C MET A 288 1.65 1.04 7.93
N ARG A 289 1.48 -0.11 8.59
CA ARG A 289 0.62 -0.22 9.77
C ARG A 289 1.06 -1.39 10.65
N ILE A 290 0.99 -1.16 11.95
CA ILE A 290 1.09 -2.18 13.01
C ILE A 290 -0.25 -2.12 13.70
N GLN A 291 -0.97 -3.25 13.77
CA GLN A 291 -2.36 -3.41 14.24
C GLN A 291 -3.47 -3.07 13.21
N ARG A 292 -4.61 -3.74 13.34
CA ARG A 292 -5.80 -3.53 12.49
C ARG A 292 -6.70 -2.40 13.02
N ASP A 293 -7.66 -1.95 12.22
CA ASP A 293 -8.67 -0.95 12.63
C ASP A 293 -9.90 -1.60 13.27
N ILE A 294 -9.70 -2.53 14.20
CA ILE A 294 -10.80 -3.16 14.94
C ILE A 294 -10.92 -2.46 16.30
N PRO A 295 -12.11 -1.98 16.68
CA PRO A 295 -12.33 -1.41 18.01
C PRO A 295 -11.96 -2.40 19.12
N ALA A 296 -11.26 -1.93 20.15
CA ALA A 296 -10.80 -2.78 21.26
C ALA A 296 -11.96 -3.48 22.00
N THR A 297 -13.15 -2.89 21.97
CA THR A 297 -14.40 -3.45 22.53
C THR A 297 -14.86 -4.73 21.84
N ILE A 298 -14.45 -4.96 20.60
CA ILE A 298 -14.79 -6.16 19.82
C ILE A 298 -13.74 -7.27 19.97
N ILE A 299 -12.53 -6.92 20.41
CA ILE A 299 -11.42 -7.85 20.57
C ILE A 299 -11.62 -8.62 21.87
N GLU A 300 -11.88 -9.92 21.77
CA GLU A 300 -12.02 -10.79 22.94
C GLU A 300 -10.64 -11.16 23.51
N ALA A 301 -9.72 -11.55 22.63
CA ALA A 301 -8.31 -11.83 22.95
C ALA A 301 -7.37 -11.39 21.83
N GLY A 302 -6.10 -11.15 22.16
CA GLY A 302 -5.11 -10.53 21.27
C GLY A 302 -4.73 -9.12 21.71
N PRO A 303 -3.76 -8.46 21.05
CA PRO A 303 -3.36 -7.10 21.39
C PRO A 303 -4.50 -6.08 21.24
N LYS A 304 -4.74 -5.26 22.27
CA LYS A 304 -5.84 -4.27 22.34
C LYS A 304 -5.35 -2.83 22.37
N LEU A 305 -4.04 -2.59 22.53
CA LEU A 305 -3.49 -1.24 22.58
C LEU A 305 -3.76 -0.45 21.28
N GLY A 306 -4.40 0.72 21.42
CA GLY A 306 -4.76 1.58 20.29
C GLY A 306 -3.57 2.27 19.60
N ASN A 307 -2.38 2.26 20.20
CA ASN A 307 -1.15 2.87 19.69
C ASN A 307 0.05 1.90 19.76
N LEU A 308 -0.16 0.62 19.43
CA LEU A 308 0.86 -0.44 19.52
C LEU A 308 2.19 -0.08 18.85
N ARG A 309 2.16 0.63 17.71
CA ARG A 309 3.36 1.12 17.03
C ARG A 309 4.29 1.91 17.93
N GLU A 310 3.77 2.82 18.75
CA GLU A 310 4.63 3.69 19.59
C GLU A 310 5.37 2.86 20.65
N TYR A 311 4.71 1.85 21.21
CA TYR A 311 5.32 0.92 22.15
C TYR A 311 6.37 0.04 21.47
N VAL A 312 6.08 -0.49 20.27
CA VAL A 312 7.01 -1.29 19.47
C VAL A 312 8.27 -0.49 19.12
N GLU A 313 8.11 0.73 18.60
CA GLU A 313 9.23 1.59 18.22
C GLU A 313 10.08 1.97 19.44
N ARG A 314 9.45 2.27 20.58
CA ARG A 314 10.17 2.53 21.84
C ARG A 314 10.94 1.28 22.31
N ARG A 315 10.32 0.11 22.31
CA ARG A 315 10.96 -1.15 22.72
C ARG A 315 12.14 -1.50 21.82
N ALA A 316 12.01 -1.30 20.51
CA ALA A 316 13.11 -1.50 19.58
C ALA A 316 14.30 -0.59 19.91
N ILE A 317 14.07 0.68 20.24
CA ILE A 317 15.11 1.63 20.65
C ILE A 317 15.75 1.21 21.98
N GLU A 318 14.96 0.81 22.98
CA GLU A 318 15.45 0.30 24.27
C GLU A 318 16.39 -0.91 24.10
N LYS A 319 16.11 -1.75 23.09
CA LYS A 319 16.93 -2.92 22.70
C LYS A 319 18.15 -2.56 21.84
N GLY A 320 18.40 -1.28 21.56
CA GLY A 320 19.46 -0.83 20.67
C GLY A 320 19.24 -1.15 19.19
N ILE A 321 18.01 -1.46 18.78
CA ILE A 321 17.66 -1.74 17.38
C ILE A 321 17.49 -0.41 16.64
N ARG A 322 18.32 -0.20 15.61
CA ARG A 322 18.16 0.93 14.70
C ARG A 322 17.01 0.69 13.73
N ILE A 323 15.96 1.49 13.84
CA ILE A 323 14.78 1.43 12.96
C ILE A 323 15.12 2.06 11.60
N ARG A 324 15.15 1.24 10.54
CA ARG A 324 15.60 1.64 9.19
C ARG A 324 14.49 1.79 8.15
N GLU A 325 13.27 1.40 8.46
CA GLU A 325 12.17 1.44 7.50
C GLU A 325 11.77 2.87 7.12
N ILE A 326 11.19 3.03 5.92
CA ILE A 326 10.94 4.33 5.29
C ILE A 326 10.05 5.24 6.15
N ARG A 327 8.97 4.74 6.75
CA ARG A 327 7.99 5.57 7.46
C ARG A 327 8.60 6.22 8.71
N TYR A 328 9.47 5.52 9.43
CA TYR A 328 10.17 6.10 10.59
C TYR A 328 11.14 7.21 10.18
N ARG A 329 11.81 7.03 9.03
CA ARG A 329 12.82 7.95 8.49
C ARG A 329 12.24 9.09 7.66
N GLU A 330 10.99 9.01 7.20
CA GLU A 330 10.41 10.01 6.31
C GLU A 330 10.41 11.39 6.97
N VAL A 331 10.80 12.42 6.21
CA VAL A 331 11.08 13.74 6.78
C VAL A 331 9.91 14.34 7.57
N GLY A 332 8.66 14.15 7.13
CA GLY A 332 7.50 14.61 7.88
C GLY A 332 7.41 13.98 9.27
N HIS A 333 7.75 12.70 9.40
CA HIS A 333 7.77 11.99 10.67
C HIS A 333 8.98 12.38 11.52
N ALA A 334 10.16 12.52 10.90
CA ALA A 334 11.39 12.96 11.57
C ALA A 334 11.22 14.36 12.21
N ILE A 335 10.64 15.31 11.48
CA ILE A 335 10.36 16.66 12.01
C ILE A 335 9.32 16.58 13.13
N TRP A 336 8.20 15.91 12.90
CA TRP A 336 7.08 15.93 13.84
C TRP A 336 7.34 15.16 15.14
N LYS A 337 7.93 13.96 15.06
CA LYS A 337 8.19 13.11 16.24
C LYS A 337 9.56 13.35 16.87
N ARG A 338 10.58 13.68 16.08
CA ARG A 338 11.99 13.76 16.54
C ARG A 338 12.57 15.18 16.49
N GLY A 339 11.82 16.18 16.02
CA GLY A 339 12.32 17.56 15.88
C GLY A 339 13.51 17.67 14.92
N THR A 340 13.72 16.67 14.06
CA THR A 340 14.93 16.52 13.26
C THR A 340 14.71 17.08 11.86
N LEU A 341 15.44 18.14 11.51
CA LEU A 341 15.48 18.70 10.17
C LEU A 341 16.66 18.10 9.37
N PRO A 342 16.46 17.71 8.11
CA PRO A 342 17.56 17.28 7.26
C PRO A 342 18.48 18.46 6.93
N LYS A 343 19.78 18.19 6.80
CA LYS A 343 20.82 19.19 6.55
C LYS A 343 21.58 18.92 5.26
N ASP A 344 22.15 17.72 5.11
CA ASP A 344 23.00 17.33 3.98
C ASP A 344 22.40 16.13 3.24
N ILE A 345 21.61 16.42 2.20
CA ILE A 345 20.86 15.39 1.46
C ILE A 345 21.71 14.86 0.30
N LYS A 346 21.96 13.55 0.30
CA LYS A 346 22.71 12.83 -0.73
C LYS A 346 21.86 11.77 -1.41
N ILE A 347 22.23 11.40 -2.63
CA ILE A 347 21.62 10.30 -3.35
C ILE A 347 22.36 9.01 -2.99
N PHE A 348 21.60 8.00 -2.59
CA PHE A 348 22.07 6.64 -2.34
C PHE A 348 21.39 5.68 -3.33
N VAL A 349 22.09 4.61 -3.68
CA VAL A 349 21.60 3.55 -4.57
C VAL A 349 21.81 2.23 -3.85
N GLU A 350 20.74 1.47 -3.67
CA GLU A 350 20.75 0.12 -3.10
C GLU A 350 20.12 -0.85 -4.10
N GLU A 351 20.86 -1.90 -4.45
CA GLU A 351 20.41 -2.92 -5.40
C GLU A 351 20.19 -4.24 -4.70
N TYR A 352 19.12 -4.93 -5.08
CA TYR A 352 18.81 -6.24 -4.54
C TYR A 352 18.02 -7.07 -5.55
N GLU A 353 18.32 -8.36 -5.61
CA GLU A 353 17.53 -9.30 -6.41
C GLU A 353 16.14 -9.45 -5.80
N ALA A 354 15.11 -9.50 -6.63
CA ALA A 354 13.78 -9.90 -6.20
C ALA A 354 12.98 -10.51 -7.34
N SER A 355 12.44 -11.69 -7.10
CA SER A 355 11.55 -12.41 -7.99
C SER A 355 12.16 -12.57 -9.39
N GLY A 356 13.42 -12.99 -9.46
CA GLY A 356 14.17 -13.19 -10.70
C GLY A 356 14.55 -11.92 -11.49
N GLY A 357 14.27 -10.72 -10.95
CA GLY A 357 14.72 -9.45 -11.51
C GLY A 357 15.57 -8.67 -10.52
N ILE A 358 15.98 -7.46 -10.88
CA ILE A 358 16.81 -6.58 -10.05
C ILE A 358 16.00 -5.36 -9.66
N GLU A 359 15.89 -5.10 -8.35
CA GLU A 359 15.36 -3.85 -7.83
C GLU A 359 16.51 -2.88 -7.55
N VAL A 360 16.32 -1.63 -7.94
CA VAL A 360 17.24 -0.52 -7.72
C VAL A 360 16.49 0.56 -6.95
N PHE A 361 16.77 0.65 -5.65
CA PHE A 361 16.19 1.66 -4.75
C PHE A 361 17.12 2.87 -4.68
N ILE A 362 16.68 3.99 -5.24
CA ILE A 362 17.46 5.23 -5.27
C ILE A 362 16.78 6.22 -4.34
N SER A 363 17.48 6.71 -3.33
CA SER A 363 16.92 7.54 -2.26
C SER A 363 17.72 8.82 -2.06
N ALA A 364 17.02 9.94 -1.85
CA ALA A 364 17.58 11.18 -1.35
C ALA A 364 17.47 11.17 0.19
N GLU A 365 18.60 10.99 0.87
CA GLU A 365 18.65 10.84 2.34
C GLU A 365 19.67 11.79 2.97
N ASP A 366 19.40 12.22 4.20
CA ASP A 366 20.41 12.75 5.12
C ASP A 366 20.98 11.58 5.94
N PRO A 367 22.25 11.18 5.70
CA PRO A 367 22.84 10.01 6.35
C PRO A 367 23.17 10.24 7.82
N ILE A 368 23.37 11.51 8.24
CA ILE A 368 23.74 11.86 9.62
C ILE A 368 22.51 11.78 10.51
N ASN A 369 21.40 12.34 10.03
CA ASN A 369 20.15 12.43 10.79
C ASN A 369 19.19 11.24 10.55
N ASP A 370 19.55 10.35 9.62
CA ASP A 370 18.75 9.21 9.17
C ASP A 370 17.33 9.63 8.75
N VAL A 371 17.30 10.57 7.80
CA VAL A 371 16.07 11.16 7.26
C VAL A 371 16.00 10.91 5.76
N ILE A 372 14.87 10.40 5.27
CA ILE A 372 14.60 10.23 3.84
C ILE A 372 13.65 11.34 3.34
N VAL A 373 14.04 11.97 2.24
CA VAL A 373 13.35 13.11 1.61
C VAL A 373 12.53 12.66 0.41
N GLY A 374 13.01 11.66 -0.32
CA GLY A 374 12.31 11.05 -1.42
C GLY A 374 13.07 9.84 -1.95
N PHE A 375 12.41 9.04 -2.77
CA PHE A 375 12.99 7.86 -3.38
C PHE A 375 12.31 7.51 -4.70
N ILE A 376 12.99 6.71 -5.50
CA ILE A 376 12.46 6.06 -6.70
C ILE A 376 12.79 4.57 -6.66
N ARG A 377 11.82 3.73 -7.04
CA ARG A 377 11.97 2.28 -7.21
C ARG A 377 12.06 1.99 -8.69
N MET A 378 13.24 1.64 -9.17
CA MET A 378 13.44 1.15 -10.52
C MET A 378 13.60 -0.37 -10.49
N ARG A 379 13.06 -1.07 -11.48
CA ARG A 379 13.20 -2.51 -11.63
C ARG A 379 13.71 -2.85 -13.03
N ILE A 380 14.67 -3.76 -13.08
CA ILE A 380 14.97 -4.55 -14.28
C ILE A 380 14.13 -5.83 -14.18
N PRO A 381 13.10 -6.00 -15.04
CA PRO A 381 12.17 -7.12 -14.95
C PRO A 381 12.85 -8.48 -15.14
N SER A 382 12.21 -9.54 -14.65
CA SER A 382 12.68 -10.90 -14.91
C SER A 382 12.40 -11.34 -16.35
N ASP A 383 13.09 -12.37 -16.81
CA ASP A 383 12.84 -12.99 -18.13
C ASP A 383 11.42 -13.59 -18.27
N LYS A 384 10.69 -13.72 -17.15
CA LYS A 384 9.32 -14.24 -17.10
C LYS A 384 8.26 -13.13 -17.17
N ALA A 385 8.65 -11.88 -17.40
CA ALA A 385 7.69 -10.78 -17.55
C ALA A 385 6.73 -11.05 -18.71
N HIS A 386 5.42 -10.95 -18.46
CA HIS A 386 4.38 -11.34 -19.43
C HIS A 386 3.88 -10.20 -20.30
N ARG A 387 4.00 -8.95 -19.81
CA ARG A 387 3.48 -7.76 -20.47
C ARG A 387 4.15 -7.56 -21.84
N PRO A 388 3.38 -7.28 -22.91
CA PRO A 388 3.94 -7.09 -24.25
C PRO A 388 4.85 -5.86 -24.34
N GLU A 389 4.67 -4.86 -23.48
CA GLU A 389 5.54 -3.69 -23.41
C GLU A 389 6.94 -4.01 -22.83
N ILE A 390 7.09 -5.21 -22.24
CA ILE A 390 8.27 -5.60 -21.45
C ILE A 390 8.94 -6.84 -22.05
N ARG A 391 8.17 -7.87 -22.34
CA ARG A 391 8.68 -9.18 -22.78
C ARG A 391 9.53 -9.05 -24.04
N GLY A 392 10.78 -9.49 -23.96
CA GLY A 392 11.72 -9.46 -25.09
C GLY A 392 12.30 -8.07 -25.40
N HIS A 393 12.04 -7.08 -24.56
CA HIS A 393 12.57 -5.72 -24.71
C HIS A 393 13.56 -5.39 -23.59
N LYS A 394 14.57 -4.56 -23.91
CA LYS A 394 15.51 -4.03 -22.91
C LYS A 394 14.89 -2.81 -22.22
N VAL A 395 14.03 -3.06 -21.23
CA VAL A 395 13.27 -2.03 -20.52
C VAL A 395 13.58 -2.00 -19.02
N ALA A 396 13.47 -0.80 -18.44
CA ALA A 396 13.41 -0.61 -17.00
C ALA A 396 12.03 -0.09 -16.59
N LEU A 397 11.54 -0.52 -15.43
CA LEU A 397 10.28 -0.06 -14.86
C LEU A 397 10.54 0.92 -13.72
N ILE A 398 9.90 2.08 -13.74
CA ILE A 398 9.72 2.89 -12.54
C ILE A 398 8.41 2.47 -11.88
N ARG A 399 8.53 1.81 -10.73
CA ARG A 399 7.43 1.27 -9.93
C ARG A 399 6.85 2.30 -8.97
N GLU A 400 7.70 3.21 -8.50
CA GLU A 400 7.32 4.28 -7.58
C GLU A 400 8.30 5.43 -7.68
N LEU A 401 7.80 6.66 -7.73
CA LEU A 401 8.56 7.87 -7.42
C LEU A 401 7.79 8.60 -6.32
N HIS A 402 8.42 8.77 -5.16
CA HIS A 402 7.81 9.43 -4.02
C HIS A 402 8.74 10.52 -3.49
N VAL A 403 8.23 11.75 -3.41
CA VAL A 403 8.93 12.86 -2.75
C VAL A 403 8.02 13.35 -1.64
N TYR A 404 8.53 13.32 -0.41
CA TYR A 404 7.78 13.79 0.75
C TYR A 404 7.64 15.30 0.67
N GLY A 405 6.39 15.77 0.65
CA GLY A 405 6.08 17.19 0.69
C GLY A 405 6.16 17.74 2.12
N PRO A 406 6.38 19.06 2.27
CA PRO A 406 6.33 19.71 3.56
C PRO A 406 4.86 19.85 3.98
N GLN A 407 4.41 19.05 4.95
CA GLN A 407 3.34 19.48 5.84
C GLN A 407 3.96 19.79 7.17
N LEU A 408 4.42 21.05 7.31
CA LEU A 408 4.85 21.56 8.59
C LEU A 408 3.65 21.62 9.54
N PRO A 409 3.85 21.31 10.83
CA PRO A 409 2.89 21.63 11.88
C PRO A 409 2.47 23.10 11.83
N VAL A 410 1.25 23.38 12.29
CA VAL A 410 0.74 24.77 12.39
C VAL A 410 1.68 25.57 13.30
N GLY A 411 2.30 26.62 12.76
CA GLY A 411 3.17 27.55 13.52
C GLY A 411 4.68 27.45 13.24
N LEU A 412 5.14 26.55 12.35
CA LEU A 412 6.54 26.49 11.91
C LEU A 412 6.71 27.14 10.53
N GLU A 413 7.77 27.95 10.38
CA GLU A 413 8.05 28.67 9.13
C GLU A 413 8.48 27.73 7.98
N PRO A 414 8.12 28.05 6.72
CA PRO A 414 8.33 27.24 5.52
C PRO A 414 9.77 27.19 5.01
N VAL A 415 10.78 27.26 5.89
CA VAL A 415 12.21 27.19 5.52
C VAL A 415 12.52 25.92 4.72
N TYR A 416 11.79 24.84 4.99
CA TYR A 416 11.98 23.54 4.33
C TYR A 416 11.33 23.43 2.93
N GLU A 417 10.39 24.30 2.55
CA GLU A 417 9.73 24.27 1.23
C GLU A 417 10.71 24.52 0.06
N LEU A 418 11.75 25.30 0.29
CA LEU A 418 12.71 25.73 -0.74
C LEU A 418 13.71 24.62 -1.11
N GLN A 419 14.14 23.79 -0.16
CA GLN A 419 15.12 22.72 -0.39
C GLN A 419 14.53 21.47 -1.08
N HIS A 420 13.21 21.35 -1.10
CA HIS A 420 12.51 20.19 -1.67
C HIS A 420 12.25 20.23 -3.17
N ARG A 421 12.37 21.41 -3.79
CA ARG A 421 12.08 21.57 -5.21
C ARG A 421 13.11 20.80 -6.05
N GLY A 422 12.61 19.95 -6.93
CA GLY A 422 13.42 19.27 -7.95
C GLY A 422 13.92 17.87 -7.60
N TRP A 423 13.76 17.37 -6.37
CA TRP A 423 14.20 16.00 -6.02
C TRP A 423 13.56 14.92 -6.89
N GLY A 424 12.28 15.08 -7.26
CA GLY A 424 11.62 14.12 -8.14
C GLY A 424 12.30 13.98 -9.50
N ASN A 425 12.70 15.11 -10.09
CA ASN A 425 13.44 15.13 -11.36
C ASN A 425 14.87 14.61 -11.18
N LYS A 426 15.57 14.99 -10.10
CA LYS A 426 16.92 14.49 -9.80
C LYS A 426 16.95 12.96 -9.65
N LEU A 427 16.00 12.40 -8.90
CA LEU A 427 15.86 10.95 -8.71
C LEU A 427 15.53 10.24 -10.02
N LEU A 428 14.59 10.77 -10.80
CA LEU A 428 14.24 10.20 -12.10
C LEU A 428 15.41 10.21 -13.08
N ARG A 429 16.14 11.34 -13.19
CA ARG A 429 17.35 11.43 -14.02
C ARG A 429 18.41 10.42 -13.60
N LYS A 430 18.63 10.25 -12.29
CA LYS A 430 19.59 9.25 -11.80
C LYS A 430 19.15 7.82 -12.16
N ALA A 431 17.86 7.54 -12.13
CA ALA A 431 17.34 6.24 -12.59
C ALA A 431 17.54 6.04 -14.10
N GLU A 432 17.28 7.06 -14.92
CA GLU A 432 17.51 7.03 -16.37
C GLU A 432 18.99 6.79 -16.70
N GLU A 433 19.90 7.51 -16.03
CA GLU A 433 21.36 7.34 -16.13
C GLU A 433 21.80 5.91 -15.81
N LEU A 434 21.40 5.38 -14.64
CA LEU A 434 21.74 4.01 -14.23
C LEU A 434 21.15 2.95 -15.17
N ALA A 435 19.94 3.16 -15.68
CA ALA A 435 19.31 2.24 -16.63
C ALA A 435 20.16 2.10 -17.91
N ILE A 436 20.68 3.22 -18.43
CA ILE A 436 21.53 3.23 -19.63
C ILE A 436 22.90 2.64 -19.32
N GLU A 437 23.61 3.24 -18.37
CA GLU A 437 25.04 2.99 -18.15
C GLU A 437 25.32 1.60 -17.57
N LYS A 438 24.44 1.12 -16.69
CA LYS A 438 24.67 -0.14 -15.97
C LYS A 438 23.91 -1.33 -16.55
N PHE A 439 22.71 -1.10 -17.09
CA PHE A 439 21.80 -2.17 -17.52
C PHE A 439 21.55 -2.22 -19.04
N ASP A 440 22.17 -1.33 -19.82
CA ASP A 440 21.99 -1.24 -21.28
C ASP A 440 20.50 -1.17 -21.71
N VAL A 441 19.69 -0.51 -20.90
CA VAL A 441 18.26 -0.33 -21.13
C VAL A 441 18.04 0.71 -22.22
N LYS A 442 17.09 0.46 -23.12
CA LYS A 442 16.75 1.35 -24.24
C LYS A 442 15.46 2.13 -24.03
N GLU A 443 14.62 1.69 -23.10
CA GLU A 443 13.33 2.31 -22.83
C GLU A 443 12.95 2.20 -21.36
N MET A 444 12.38 3.27 -20.82
CA MET A 444 11.88 3.33 -19.45
C MET A 444 10.35 3.44 -19.45
N LEU A 445 9.71 2.58 -18.67
CA LEU A 445 8.27 2.55 -18.49
C LEU A 445 7.92 2.95 -17.05
N VAL A 446 6.94 3.83 -16.87
CA VAL A 446 6.49 4.25 -15.54
C VAL A 446 5.06 3.82 -15.31
N LEU A 447 4.83 3.05 -14.24
CA LEU A 447 3.48 2.78 -13.75
C LEU A 447 2.97 3.99 -12.96
N SER A 448 2.51 5.01 -13.70
CA SER A 448 2.00 6.24 -13.13
C SER A 448 0.54 6.11 -12.73
N GLY A 449 0.18 6.67 -11.56
CA GLY A 449 -1.22 6.97 -11.26
C GLY A 449 -1.80 7.92 -12.30
N ILE A 450 -3.09 7.76 -12.60
CA ILE A 450 -3.82 8.52 -13.64
C ILE A 450 -3.59 10.03 -13.49
N GLY A 451 -3.82 10.56 -12.29
CA GLY A 451 -3.66 11.96 -11.94
C GLY A 451 -2.23 12.51 -11.93
N VAL A 452 -1.22 11.66 -12.21
CA VAL A 452 0.21 12.03 -12.23
C VAL A 452 0.80 11.96 -13.65
N ARG A 453 0.08 11.43 -14.64
CA ARG A 453 0.61 11.27 -16.01
C ARG A 453 1.14 12.57 -16.62
N GLU A 454 0.46 13.69 -16.36
CA GLU A 454 0.91 15.04 -16.77
C GLU A 454 2.28 15.46 -16.22
N TYR A 455 2.67 14.96 -15.03
CA TYR A 455 4.00 15.21 -14.49
C TYR A 455 5.07 14.56 -15.37
N TYR A 456 4.87 13.32 -15.78
CA TYR A 456 5.82 12.59 -16.64
C TYR A 456 5.81 13.13 -18.08
N ARG A 457 4.66 13.59 -18.60
CA ARG A 457 4.59 14.25 -19.92
C ARG A 457 5.53 15.46 -20.03
N LYS A 458 5.57 16.29 -18.99
CA LYS A 458 6.48 17.44 -18.90
C LYS A 458 7.97 17.05 -18.86
N LEU A 459 8.28 15.79 -18.57
CA LEU A 459 9.63 15.23 -18.51
C LEU A 459 9.98 14.40 -19.77
N GLY A 460 9.16 14.50 -20.82
CA GLY A 460 9.39 13.85 -22.10
C GLY A 460 8.83 12.43 -22.22
N TYR A 461 8.03 11.98 -21.25
CA TYR A 461 7.33 10.70 -21.36
C TYR A 461 6.03 10.86 -22.15
N TYR A 462 5.56 9.79 -22.79
CA TYR A 462 4.27 9.75 -23.47
C TYR A 462 3.52 8.46 -23.13
N ARG A 463 2.22 8.38 -23.42
CA ARG A 463 1.43 7.15 -23.19
C ARG A 463 0.87 6.63 -24.51
N PRO A 464 1.31 5.47 -25.01
CA PRO A 464 0.62 4.77 -26.09
C PRO A 464 -0.82 4.45 -25.70
N SER A 465 -1.76 4.49 -26.65
CA SER A 465 -3.19 4.26 -26.39
C SER A 465 -3.48 2.87 -25.81
N ASN A 466 -2.70 1.87 -26.22
CA ASN A 466 -2.79 0.47 -25.82
C ASN A 466 -1.90 0.11 -24.61
N SER A 467 -1.25 1.07 -23.96
CA SER A 467 -0.35 0.83 -22.83
C SER A 467 -0.87 1.52 -21.55
N PRO A 468 -0.77 0.85 -20.38
CA PRO A 468 -1.05 1.48 -19.10
C PRO A 468 0.10 2.39 -18.62
N TYR A 469 1.29 2.26 -19.19
CA TYR A 469 2.52 2.91 -18.73
C TYR A 469 2.80 4.26 -19.43
N MET A 470 3.59 5.11 -18.78
CA MET A 470 4.26 6.23 -19.44
C MET A 470 5.61 5.76 -19.98
N HIS A 471 5.86 5.93 -21.28
CA HIS A 471 7.05 5.48 -22.00
C HIS A 471 8.03 6.63 -22.24
N LYS A 472 9.33 6.33 -22.19
CA LYS A 472 10.39 7.20 -22.69
C LYS A 472 11.51 6.36 -23.27
N LYS A 473 11.91 6.65 -24.51
CA LYS A 473 13.14 6.10 -25.09
C LYS A 473 14.34 6.76 -24.40
N LEU A 474 15.29 5.94 -23.98
CA LEU A 474 16.54 6.39 -23.39
C LEU A 474 17.57 6.51 -24.53
N GLN A 475 18.32 7.61 -24.53
CA GLN A 475 19.34 7.94 -25.54
C GLN A 475 20.72 7.91 -24.93
#